data_AF-A0A940VWV5-F1
#
_entry.id   AF-A0A940VWV5-F1
#
_cell.length_a   1.000
_cell.length_b   1.000
_cell.length_c   1.000
_cell.angle_alpha   90.00
_cell.angle_beta   90.00
_cell.angle_gamma   90.00
#
_symmetry.space_group_name_H-M   'P 1'
#
loop_
_entity.id
_entity.type
_entity.pdbx_description
1 polymer ?
#
loop_
_entity_poly.entity_id
_entity_poly.type
_entity_poly.pdbx_seq_one_letter_code
_entity_poly.pdbx_strand_id
1 'polypeptide(L)'
;STLHICWGAQAALYHHYGIPKYALPHKMFGVFPHSVNMKEKMLFRGFDDIFYVPHSRHTEVRREDIEKVPGLSILSESDESGVYAVIDKQYRHLFVTGHSEYDPLTLKAEYDRDIGQGVPINVPANYYPNDDPQQMPIVRWRSAANLLFINWLNYYVYQGTPFNLDELSGPNALDGIGGDGI
;
A
#
# COMPACT_ATOMS: atom_id res chain seq x y z
N SER A 1 -14.08 -2.10 -6.81
CA SER A 1 -12.64 -1.81 -6.67
C SER A 1 -11.87 -3.10 -6.37
N THR A 2 -10.62 -3.22 -6.83
CA THR A 2 -9.69 -4.33 -6.56
C THR A 2 -8.47 -3.79 -5.80
N LEU A 3 -8.13 -4.42 -4.68
CA LEU A 3 -6.93 -4.10 -3.90
C LEU A 3 -5.81 -5.08 -4.28
N HIS A 4 -4.66 -4.53 -4.67
CA HIS A 4 -3.44 -5.27 -5.01
C HIS A 4 -2.35 -4.98 -3.98
N ILE A 5 -1.67 -6.01 -3.49
CA ILE A 5 -0.69 -5.89 -2.39
C ILE A 5 0.71 -6.33 -2.86
N CYS A 6 1.74 -5.56 -2.47
CA CYS A 6 3.16 -5.76 -2.73
C CYS A 6 3.46 -6.16 -4.18
N TRP A 7 3.94 -7.38 -4.44
CA TRP A 7 4.24 -7.83 -5.80
C TRP A 7 3.00 -7.85 -6.70
N GLY A 8 1.82 -8.16 -6.14
CA GLY A 8 0.56 -8.07 -6.87
C GLY A 8 0.27 -6.64 -7.33
N ALA A 9 0.58 -5.64 -6.49
CA ALA A 9 0.49 -4.22 -6.86
C ALA A 9 1.42 -3.87 -8.02
N GLN A 10 2.66 -4.35 -7.98
CA GLN A 10 3.64 -4.14 -9.07
C GLN A 10 3.19 -4.81 -10.38
N ALA A 11 2.70 -6.05 -10.30
CA ALA A 11 2.21 -6.78 -11.46
C ALA A 11 1.01 -6.09 -12.11
N ALA A 12 0.07 -5.61 -11.28
CA ALA A 12 -1.12 -4.91 -11.77
C ALA A 12 -0.80 -3.51 -12.33
N LEU A 13 0.11 -2.77 -11.71
CA LEU A 13 0.63 -1.49 -12.24
C LEU A 13 1.30 -1.69 -13.61
N TYR A 14 2.09 -2.76 -13.76
CA TYR A 14 2.69 -3.12 -15.05
C TYR A 14 1.63 -3.50 -16.09
N HIS A 15 0.71 -4.40 -15.73
CA HIS A 15 -0.29 -4.92 -16.66
C HIS A 15 -1.25 -3.84 -17.17
N HIS A 16 -1.74 -2.95 -16.29
CA HIS A 16 -2.74 -1.95 -16.64
C HIS A 16 -2.14 -0.63 -17.15
N TYR A 17 -0.94 -0.26 -16.70
CA TYR A 17 -0.36 1.06 -16.94
C TYR A 17 1.07 1.05 -17.47
N GLY A 18 1.67 -0.14 -17.68
CA GLY A 18 3.03 -0.27 -18.21
C GLY A 18 4.13 0.18 -17.24
N ILE A 19 3.82 0.37 -15.95
CA ILE A 19 4.82 0.82 -14.96
C ILE A 19 5.80 -0.32 -14.67
N PRO A 20 7.09 -0.17 -14.97
CA PRO A 20 8.09 -1.19 -14.68
C PRO A 20 8.43 -1.26 -13.18
N LYS A 21 9.02 -2.38 -12.77
CA LYS A 21 9.65 -2.52 -11.46
C LYS A 21 11.17 -2.61 -11.59
N TYR A 22 11.88 -2.12 -10.58
CA TYR A 22 13.34 -2.07 -10.54
C TYR A 22 13.86 -2.87 -9.35
N ALA A 23 15.02 -3.49 -9.49
CA ALA A 23 15.69 -4.16 -8.38
C ALA A 23 16.28 -3.12 -7.41
N LEU A 24 16.13 -3.36 -6.11
CA LEU A 24 16.79 -2.59 -5.08
C LEU A 24 18.19 -3.16 -4.79
N PRO A 25 19.17 -2.33 -4.37
CA PRO A 25 20.51 -2.78 -4.01
C PRO A 25 20.51 -3.68 -2.76
N HIS A 26 19.51 -3.54 -1.89
CA HIS A 26 19.26 -4.39 -0.73
C HIS A 26 17.74 -4.50 -0.50
N LYS A 27 17.31 -5.49 0.28
CA LYS A 27 15.89 -5.66 0.62
C LYS A 27 15.39 -4.42 1.37
N MET A 28 14.32 -3.79 0.89
CA MET A 28 13.55 -2.82 1.67
C MET A 28 12.80 -3.62 2.72
N PHE A 29 13.27 -3.59 3.97
CA PHE A 29 12.87 -4.53 5.00
C PHE A 29 12.77 -3.85 6.36
N GLY A 30 11.54 -3.74 6.88
CA GLY A 30 11.27 -3.02 8.13
C GLY A 30 9.89 -2.38 8.17
N VAL A 31 9.71 -1.44 9.08
CA VAL A 31 8.48 -0.67 9.28
C VAL A 31 8.81 0.81 9.11
N PHE A 32 8.25 1.46 8.09
CA PHE A 32 8.72 2.78 7.66
C PHE A 32 7.64 3.86 7.87
N PRO A 33 8.04 5.10 8.21
CA PRO A 33 7.11 6.22 8.33
C PRO A 33 6.66 6.67 6.94
N HIS A 34 5.36 6.94 6.81
CA HIS A 34 4.71 7.38 5.58
C HIS A 34 3.88 8.62 5.85
N SER A 35 3.77 9.47 4.84
CA SER A 35 2.88 10.63 4.83
C SER A 35 1.84 10.49 3.72
N VAL A 36 0.76 11.26 3.83
CA VAL A 36 -0.30 11.32 2.82
C VAL A 36 -0.05 12.51 1.91
N ASN A 37 0.01 12.28 0.60
CA ASN A 37 0.31 13.31 -0.40
C ASN A 37 -0.92 14.17 -0.74
N MET A 38 -2.12 13.62 -0.54
CA MET A 38 -3.37 14.30 -0.79
C MET A 38 -4.35 14.02 0.36
N LYS A 39 -4.58 15.02 1.22
CA LYS A 39 -5.50 14.89 2.37
C LYS A 39 -6.96 14.68 1.94
N GLU A 40 -7.30 15.02 0.71
CA GLU A 40 -8.66 14.94 0.14
C GLU A 40 -8.99 13.57 -0.46
N LYS A 41 -8.61 12.46 0.19
CA LYS A 41 -9.05 11.13 -0.25
C LYS A 41 -9.56 10.28 0.92
N MET A 42 -10.79 9.79 0.78
CA MET A 42 -11.49 8.98 1.79
C MET A 42 -10.72 7.74 2.25
N LEU A 43 -9.78 7.24 1.45
CA LEU A 43 -8.92 6.10 1.82
C LEU A 43 -8.12 6.32 3.11
N PHE A 44 -7.60 7.55 3.31
CA PHE A 44 -6.77 7.90 4.46
C PHE A 44 -7.55 8.64 5.55
N ARG A 45 -8.88 8.60 5.51
CA ARG A 45 -9.71 9.21 6.55
C ARG A 45 -9.38 8.62 7.92
N GLY A 46 -9.01 9.48 8.86
CA GLY A 46 -8.68 9.11 10.24
C GLY A 46 -7.24 8.62 10.46
N PHE A 47 -6.39 8.63 9.42
CA PHE A 47 -4.96 8.39 9.60
C PHE A 47 -4.28 9.57 10.30
N ASP A 48 -3.21 9.27 11.03
CA ASP A 48 -2.27 10.27 11.52
C ASP A 48 -1.51 10.93 10.36
N ASP A 49 -0.98 12.15 10.57
CA ASP A 49 -0.17 12.85 9.56
C ASP A 49 1.07 12.03 9.14
N ILE A 50 1.63 11.27 10.09
CA ILE A 50 2.69 10.28 9.85
C ILE A 50 2.21 8.95 10.43
N PHE A 51 2.21 7.92 9.60
CA PHE A 51 1.82 6.56 10.00
C PHE A 51 2.85 5.53 9.53
N TYR A 52 2.85 4.36 10.15
CA TYR A 52 3.88 3.35 9.91
C TYR A 52 3.34 2.17 9.10
N VAL A 53 4.14 1.68 8.16
CA VAL A 53 3.78 0.56 7.28
C VAL A 53 4.95 -0.42 7.15
N PRO A 54 4.72 -1.73 7.28
CA PRO A 54 5.73 -2.75 6.96
C PRO A 54 6.06 -2.78 5.47
N HIS A 55 7.34 -2.84 5.11
CA HIS A 55 7.78 -3.17 3.75
C HIS A 55 8.72 -4.38 3.81
N SER A 56 8.55 -5.29 2.85
CA SER A 56 9.43 -6.45 2.65
C SER A 56 9.52 -6.79 1.16
N ARG A 57 10.50 -6.19 0.47
CA ARG A 57 10.61 -6.32 -0.99
C ARG A 57 12.04 -6.10 -1.51
N HIS A 58 12.40 -6.83 -2.56
CA HIS A 58 13.67 -6.65 -3.30
C HIS A 58 13.51 -5.78 -4.55
N THR A 59 12.31 -5.29 -4.82
CA THR A 59 12.02 -4.48 -6.00
C THR A 59 11.12 -3.31 -5.64
N GLU A 60 11.17 -2.26 -6.45
CA GLU A 60 10.39 -1.05 -6.29
C GLU A 60 9.68 -0.64 -7.58
N VAL A 61 8.66 0.19 -7.44
CA VAL A 61 8.18 1.06 -8.52
C VAL A 61 8.63 2.48 -8.19
N ARG A 62 8.88 3.29 -9.22
CA ARG A 62 9.43 4.63 -9.05
C ARG A 62 8.34 5.68 -9.20
N ARG A 63 8.45 6.73 -8.39
CA ARG A 63 7.54 7.88 -8.41
C ARG A 63 7.45 8.49 -9.81
N GLU A 64 8.59 8.72 -10.45
CA GLU A 64 8.65 9.42 -11.74
C GLU A 64 7.94 8.64 -12.84
N ASP A 65 7.88 7.31 -12.75
CA ASP A 65 7.18 6.50 -13.73
C ASP A 65 5.67 6.57 -13.54
N ILE A 66 5.19 6.62 -12.29
CA ILE A 66 3.78 6.77 -11.98
C ILE A 66 3.28 8.16 -12.35
N GLU A 67 4.05 9.22 -12.08
CA GLU A 67 3.68 10.60 -12.41
C GLU A 67 3.52 10.85 -13.92
N LYS A 68 4.20 10.06 -14.76
CA LYS A 68 4.03 10.11 -16.23
C LYS A 68 2.68 9.58 -16.70
N VAL A 69 1.92 8.88 -15.86
CA VAL A 69 0.64 8.26 -16.23
C VAL A 69 -0.51 9.12 -15.68
N PRO A 70 -1.23 9.90 -16.53
CA PRO A 70 -2.25 10.83 -16.06
C PRO A 70 -3.45 10.17 -15.37
N GLY A 71 -3.66 8.87 -15.57
CA GLY A 71 -4.73 8.09 -14.97
C GLY A 71 -4.44 7.58 -13.55
N LEU A 72 -3.24 7.80 -13.02
CA LEU A 72 -2.83 7.39 -11.68
C LEU A 72 -2.65 8.59 -10.75
N SER A 73 -2.83 8.33 -9.45
CA SER A 73 -2.53 9.27 -8.38
C SER A 73 -1.77 8.56 -7.27
N ILE A 74 -0.62 9.11 -6.88
CA ILE A 74 0.13 8.67 -5.70
C ILE A 74 -0.53 9.29 -4.47
N LEU A 75 -1.03 8.45 -3.57
CA LEU A 75 -1.75 8.88 -2.38
C LEU A 75 -0.85 8.98 -1.15
N SER A 76 0.17 8.14 -1.07
CA SER A 76 1.09 8.11 0.07
C SER A 76 2.43 7.50 -0.30
N GLU A 77 3.49 8.04 0.31
CA GLU A 77 4.86 7.62 0.16
C GLU A 77 5.64 7.75 1.46
N SER A 78 6.87 7.25 1.43
CA SER A 78 7.87 7.41 2.48
C SER A 78 9.16 7.93 1.84
N ASP A 79 9.83 8.86 2.52
CA ASP A 79 11.17 9.30 2.13
C ASP A 79 12.19 8.15 2.21
N GLU A 80 11.92 7.12 3.03
CA GLU A 80 12.78 5.95 3.21
C GLU A 80 12.35 4.77 2.32
N SER A 81 11.08 4.42 2.30
CA SER A 81 10.56 3.23 1.58
C SER A 81 9.84 3.53 0.28
N GLY A 82 9.83 4.77 -0.19
CA GLY A 82 9.27 5.17 -1.47
C GLY A 82 7.74 5.07 -1.54
N VAL A 83 7.21 4.87 -2.75
CA VAL A 83 5.76 4.82 -3.03
C VAL A 83 5.10 3.71 -2.22
N TYR A 84 4.02 4.04 -1.49
CA TYR A 84 3.21 3.10 -0.73
C TYR A 84 1.84 2.83 -1.35
N ALA A 85 1.07 3.89 -1.60
CA ALA A 85 -0.30 3.77 -2.09
C ALA A 85 -0.51 4.55 -3.39
N VAL A 86 -1.03 3.88 -4.41
CA VAL A 86 -1.42 4.47 -5.69
C VAL A 86 -2.84 4.05 -6.00
N ILE A 87 -3.62 4.95 -6.59
CA ILE A 87 -4.98 4.65 -7.05
C ILE A 87 -5.14 5.09 -8.50
N ASP A 88 -5.95 4.36 -9.26
CA ASP A 88 -6.42 4.87 -10.55
C ASP A 88 -7.53 5.91 -10.35
N LYS A 89 -7.63 6.87 -11.26
CA LYS A 89 -8.62 7.95 -11.17
C LYS A 89 -10.06 7.49 -11.37
N GLN A 90 -10.28 6.26 -11.87
CA GLN A 90 -11.58 5.62 -11.93
C GLN A 90 -11.88 4.78 -10.67
N TYR A 91 -10.98 4.77 -9.68
CA TYR A 91 -11.14 4.11 -8.38
C TYR A 91 -11.36 2.58 -8.46
N ARG A 92 -11.01 1.95 -9.59
CA ARG A 92 -11.18 0.52 -9.83
C ARG A 92 -10.07 -0.32 -9.24
N HIS A 93 -8.88 0.25 -9.06
CA HIS A 93 -7.66 -0.41 -8.63
C HIS A 93 -6.94 0.43 -7.58
N LEU A 94 -6.75 -0.17 -6.40
CA LEU A 94 -5.89 0.34 -5.35
C LEU A 94 -4.63 -0.51 -5.29
N PHE A 95 -3.48 0.14 -5.39
CA PHE A 95 -2.16 -0.50 -5.39
C PHE A 95 -1.45 -0.14 -4.09
N VAL A 96 -1.19 -1.14 -3.26
CA VAL A 96 -0.48 -0.99 -1.99
C VAL A 96 0.83 -1.77 -2.08
N THR A 97 1.97 -1.09 -2.08
CA THR A 97 3.29 -1.72 -2.28
C THR A 97 3.91 -2.23 -0.97
N GLY A 98 3.41 -1.76 0.17
CA GLY A 98 3.75 -2.25 1.50
C GLY A 98 2.85 -3.42 1.94
N HIS A 99 3.01 -3.81 3.19
CA HIS A 99 2.39 -4.98 3.81
C HIS A 99 1.64 -4.61 5.09
N SER A 100 0.65 -3.74 4.97
CA SER A 100 -0.17 -3.30 6.11
C SER A 100 -0.93 -4.46 6.77
N GLU A 101 -1.16 -5.56 6.06
CA GLU A 101 -1.80 -6.79 6.55
C GLU A 101 -0.91 -7.65 7.46
N TYR A 102 0.39 -7.36 7.58
CA TYR A 102 1.29 -8.23 8.33
C TYR A 102 0.97 -8.33 9.82
N ASP A 103 1.05 -9.56 10.32
CA ASP A 103 1.02 -9.86 11.74
C ASP A 103 2.31 -9.45 12.46
N PRO A 104 2.28 -9.29 13.80
CA PRO A 104 3.41 -8.82 14.58
C PRO A 104 4.70 -9.60 14.43
N LEU A 105 4.66 -10.88 14.01
CA LEU A 105 5.84 -11.76 13.93
C LEU A 105 6.25 -12.08 12.48
N THR A 106 5.57 -11.53 11.47
CA THR A 106 5.85 -11.87 10.07
C THR A 106 7.26 -11.47 9.64
N LEU A 107 7.66 -10.21 9.89
CA LEU A 107 9.03 -9.76 9.58
C LEU A 107 10.08 -10.52 10.39
N LYS A 108 9.75 -10.96 11.61
CA LYS A 108 10.62 -11.82 12.41
C LYS A 108 10.84 -13.17 11.73
N ALA A 109 9.76 -13.84 11.33
CA ALA A 109 9.84 -15.13 10.66
C ALA A 109 10.64 -15.05 9.35
N GLU A 110 10.49 -13.97 8.60
CA GLU A 110 11.31 -13.74 7.40
C GLU A 110 12.79 -13.52 7.72
N TYR A 111 13.09 -12.68 8.71
CA TYR A 111 14.47 -12.44 9.15
C TYR A 111 15.15 -13.72 9.62
N ASP A 112 14.50 -14.49 10.50
CA ASP A 112 15.03 -15.73 11.06
C ASP A 112 15.24 -16.78 9.94
N ARG A 113 14.32 -16.85 8.96
CA ARG A 113 14.46 -17.71 7.78
C ARG A 113 15.68 -17.32 6.94
N ASP A 114 15.82 -16.04 6.60
CA ASP A 114 16.88 -15.57 5.70
C ASP A 114 18.27 -15.75 6.36
N ILE A 115 18.37 -15.49 7.68
CA ILE A 115 19.57 -15.81 8.48
C ILE A 115 19.87 -17.32 8.47
N GLY A 116 18.86 -18.17 8.68
CA GLY A 116 19.01 -19.62 8.68
C GLY A 116 19.46 -20.19 7.32
N GLN A 117 19.19 -19.48 6.23
CA GLN A 117 19.64 -19.82 4.88
C GLN A 117 21.02 -19.23 4.53
N GLY A 118 21.62 -18.43 5.41
CA GLY A 118 22.88 -17.73 5.15
C GLY A 118 22.74 -16.63 4.10
N VAL A 119 21.53 -16.13 3.85
CA VAL A 119 21.27 -15.01 2.95
C VAL A 119 21.66 -13.72 3.68
N PRO A 120 22.51 -12.85 3.08
CA PRO A 120 22.80 -11.55 3.68
C PRO A 120 21.52 -10.72 3.83
N ILE A 121 21.16 -10.41 5.07
CA ILE A 121 19.95 -9.67 5.42
C ILE A 121 20.21 -8.72 6.58
N ASN A 122 19.64 -7.52 6.51
CA ASN A 122 19.69 -6.56 7.61
C ASN A 122 18.60 -6.87 8.63
N VAL A 123 18.80 -6.48 9.88
CA VAL A 123 17.71 -6.44 10.87
C VAL A 123 16.60 -5.54 10.32
N PRO A 124 15.31 -5.96 10.38
CA PRO A 124 14.23 -5.13 9.87
C PRO A 124 14.18 -3.79 10.59
N ALA A 125 14.27 -2.70 9.82
CA ALA A 125 14.34 -1.35 10.37
C ALA A 125 13.09 -1.00 11.18
N ASN A 126 13.27 -0.29 12.29
CA ASN A 126 12.19 0.21 13.17
C ASN A 126 11.19 -0.88 13.60
N TYR A 127 11.65 -2.12 13.76
CA TYR A 127 10.79 -3.26 14.13
C TYR A 127 11.07 -3.74 15.56
N TYR A 128 12.33 -4.08 15.86
CA TYR A 128 12.76 -4.44 17.21
C TYR A 128 13.17 -3.21 18.03
N PRO A 129 12.97 -3.21 19.36
CA PRO A 129 13.62 -2.24 20.22
C PRO A 129 15.15 -2.34 20.09
N ASN A 130 15.82 -1.20 19.88
CA ASN A 130 17.28 -1.10 19.75
C ASN A 130 17.90 -2.00 18.66
N ASP A 131 17.13 -2.35 17.62
CA ASP A 131 17.53 -3.26 16.54
C ASP A 131 18.02 -4.64 17.03
N ASP A 132 17.48 -5.12 18.17
CA ASP A 132 17.85 -6.40 18.77
C ASP A 132 16.83 -7.51 18.43
N PRO A 133 17.17 -8.49 17.58
CA PRO A 133 16.26 -9.56 17.17
C PRO A 133 15.86 -10.55 18.28
N GLN A 134 16.49 -10.46 19.45
CA GLN A 134 16.12 -11.25 20.64
C GLN A 134 14.91 -10.65 21.38
N GLN A 135 14.57 -9.39 21.10
CA GLN A 135 13.44 -8.71 21.73
C GLN A 135 12.14 -8.89 20.95
N MET A 136 11.02 -8.69 21.65
CA MET A 136 9.70 -8.69 21.00
C MET A 136 9.53 -7.44 20.13
N PRO A 137 9.00 -7.56 18.91
CA PRO A 137 8.82 -6.43 18.01
C PRO A 137 7.74 -5.46 18.49
N ILE A 138 7.92 -4.18 18.16
CA ILE A 138 6.97 -3.11 18.46
C ILE A 138 6.04 -2.92 17.26
N VAL A 139 4.75 -3.17 17.46
CA VAL A 139 3.75 -3.03 16.39
C VAL A 139 3.30 -1.57 16.29
N ARG A 140 3.76 -0.87 15.25
CA ARG A 140 3.45 0.54 14.98
C ARG A 140 2.39 0.76 13.88
N TRP A 141 2.02 -0.28 13.14
CA TRP A 141 1.20 -0.15 11.91
C TRP A 141 -0.26 -0.58 12.05
N ARG A 142 -0.64 -1.25 13.15
CA ARG A 142 -1.95 -1.90 13.27
C ARG A 142 -3.15 -0.95 13.11
N SER A 143 -3.07 0.26 13.67
CA SER A 143 -4.14 1.26 13.54
C SER A 143 -4.33 1.69 12.09
N ALA A 144 -3.23 2.07 11.42
CA ALA A 144 -3.23 2.46 10.02
C ALA A 144 -3.71 1.32 9.10
N ALA A 145 -3.30 0.08 9.39
CA ALA A 145 -3.79 -1.10 8.67
C ALA A 145 -5.31 -1.25 8.78
N ASN A 146 -5.85 -1.21 9.99
CA ASN A 146 -7.29 -1.33 10.19
C ASN A 146 -8.07 -0.22 9.46
N LEU A 147 -7.60 1.01 9.55
CA LEU A 147 -8.21 2.15 8.86
C LEU A 147 -8.15 1.98 7.34
N LEU A 148 -7.03 1.50 6.77
CA LEU A 148 -6.89 1.25 5.34
C LEU A 148 -8.00 0.32 4.84
N PHE A 149 -8.13 -0.86 5.46
CA PHE A 149 -9.09 -1.88 5.02
C PHE A 149 -10.53 -1.44 5.25
N ILE A 150 -10.84 -0.80 6.39
CA ILE A 150 -12.18 -0.28 6.67
C ILE A 150 -12.56 0.82 5.66
N ASN A 151 -11.67 1.77 5.40
CA ASN A 151 -11.94 2.85 4.46
C ASN A 151 -12.06 2.33 3.03
N TRP A 152 -11.19 1.40 2.62
CA TRP A 152 -11.29 0.77 1.30
C TRP A 152 -12.64 0.06 1.12
N LEU A 153 -13.06 -0.75 2.09
CA LEU A 153 -14.35 -1.44 2.03
C LEU A 153 -15.52 -0.46 1.98
N ASN A 154 -15.54 0.54 2.84
CA ASN A 154 -16.67 1.45 2.95
C ASN A 154 -16.81 2.41 1.76
N TYR A 155 -15.70 3.00 1.30
CA TYR A 155 -15.74 4.09 0.31
C TYR A 155 -15.43 3.65 -1.12
N TYR A 156 -14.74 2.52 -1.31
CA TYR A 156 -14.28 2.08 -2.64
C TYR A 156 -14.88 0.74 -3.08
N VAL A 157 -15.38 -0.07 -2.15
CA VAL A 157 -16.12 -1.31 -2.47
C VAL A 157 -17.63 -1.07 -2.35
N TYR A 158 -18.11 -0.65 -1.18
CA TYR A 158 -19.53 -0.56 -0.89
C TYR A 158 -20.22 0.62 -1.61
N GLN A 159 -19.77 1.85 -1.39
CA GLN A 159 -20.37 3.04 -2.00
C GLN A 159 -20.14 3.15 -3.52
N GLY A 160 -19.21 2.37 -4.07
CA GLY A 160 -18.98 2.27 -5.51
C GLY A 160 -19.81 1.20 -6.23
N THR A 161 -20.66 0.47 -5.51
CA THR A 161 -21.53 -0.56 -6.08
C THR A 161 -22.95 -0.02 -6.17
N PRO A 162 -23.57 0.11 -7.36
CA PRO A 162 -24.96 0.51 -7.49
C PRO A 162 -25.85 -0.44 -6.67
N PHE A 163 -26.69 0.12 -5.79
CA PHE A 163 -27.63 -0.68 -4.98
C PHE A 163 -28.71 -1.33 -5.86
N ASN A 164 -28.93 -0.80 -7.06
CA ASN A 164 -29.86 -1.32 -8.04
C ASN A 164 -29.17 -2.33 -8.98
N LEU A 165 -29.55 -3.61 -8.88
CA LEU A 165 -28.98 -4.69 -9.69
C LEU A 165 -29.22 -4.51 -11.20
N ASP A 166 -30.24 -3.74 -11.59
CA ASP A 166 -30.55 -3.46 -13.01
C ASP A 166 -29.54 -2.49 -13.65
N GLU A 167 -28.82 -1.69 -12.85
CA GLU A 167 -27.84 -0.70 -13.32
C GLU A 167 -26.46 -1.30 -13.60
N LEU A 168 -26.23 -2.57 -13.28
CA LEU A 168 -24.96 -3.27 -13.54
C LEU A 168 -24.66 -3.49 -15.03
N SER A 169 -25.65 -3.29 -15.90
CA SER A 169 -25.58 -3.64 -17.33
C SER A 169 -25.62 -2.45 -18.31
N GLY A 170 -25.65 -1.21 -17.81
CA GLY A 170 -25.77 0.00 -18.63
C GLY A 170 -24.46 0.76 -18.86
N PRO A 171 -24.27 1.44 -20.02
CA PRO A 171 -23.04 2.19 -20.34
C PRO A 171 -22.76 3.42 -19.45
N ASN A 172 -23.74 3.87 -18.65
CA ASN A 172 -23.65 5.07 -17.79
C ASN A 172 -23.86 4.78 -16.28
N ALA A 173 -23.59 3.56 -15.82
CA ALA A 173 -23.79 3.14 -14.42
C ALA A 173 -23.01 3.95 -13.36
N LEU A 174 -22.16 4.90 -13.79
CA LEU A 174 -21.22 5.64 -12.95
C LEU A 174 -21.29 7.15 -13.19
N ASP A 175 -22.33 7.73 -13.79
CA ASP A 175 -22.41 9.20 -13.93
C ASP A 175 -22.84 9.90 -12.61
N GLY A 176 -23.13 9.14 -11.54
CA GLY A 176 -23.49 9.65 -10.22
C GLY A 176 -22.32 10.06 -9.31
N ILE A 177 -21.06 9.95 -9.77
CA ILE A 177 -19.84 10.32 -9.01
C ILE A 177 -19.52 11.83 -9.06
N GLY A 178 -20.46 12.67 -9.50
CA GLY A 178 -20.37 14.13 -9.44
C GLY A 178 -21.01 14.69 -8.18
N GLY A 179 -20.34 14.60 -7.04
CA GLY A 179 -20.81 15.21 -5.81
C GLY A 179 -19.74 15.25 -4.72
N ASP A 180 -18.95 16.31 -4.71
CA ASP A 180 -18.28 16.96 -3.57
C ASP A 180 -17.94 16.09 -2.33
N GLY A 181 -17.31 14.93 -2.53
CA GLY A 181 -17.08 14.01 -1.42
C GLY A 181 -16.15 12.82 -1.65
N ILE A 182 -15.21 12.88 -2.61
CA ILE A 182 -14.16 11.85 -2.78
C ILE A 182 -12.77 12.46 -2.80
#